data_AF-A0A7C1TZN1-F1
#
_entry.id   AF-A0A7C1TZN1-F1
#
_cell.length_a   1.000
_cell.length_b   1.000
_cell.length_c   1.000
_cell.angle_alpha   90.00
_cell.angle_beta   90.00
_cell.angle_gamma   90.00
#
_symmetry.space_group_name_H-M   'P 1'
#
loop_
_entity.id
_entity.type
_entity.pdbx_description
1 polymer ?
#
loop_
_entity_poly.entity_id
_entity_poly.type
_entity_poly.pdbx_seq_one_letter_code
_entity_poly.pdbx_strand_id
1 'polypeptide(L)'
;MGHLFLKLYSIFALAVAIYFFGIFNLNSILQGTLERYLGGITQGTYALLERRLKTMPEEQWPNLINALNQGDGYTIRLRPVESLSLSSSMMDRLNRGAVVFTRINGAIHCYKRVSESEWVLEFPYEQTEDDDNRRLSNSTFNLIDINLREQPQDNWPTAIASLSQRFNFPVILLNKTQTGLSVSQLAMLENGKIVVQTFADDDAEFIYRRIAGSPYVIKLGPFDEPLTLSYLQSILVASLAVLVALAVLFWVFPLWRDLKHLNVNTNAFGQGDFSIRASLSKHSVLHHLAEAFNGMADRIQRLISSHKELTNAVSHELRTPLARLRFGMEMLQSSSDETDKKRYIISMNADIDELDKLVSELLTYARFDRDKPELKFQRQDIEPWLAEVTRQIKMGENNLSIDFKVTGNNLKHARFEPRLMARAVGNLLQNAKRYACTRVCIVFTQDNENYQIIIDDDGPGIPENARAHIFEAFKRLDASRDRDTGGYGLGLAIVQRICQWHEGAVTVEDSPLEGARFIIRWPKTDIS
;
A
#
# COMPACT_ATOMS: atom_id res chain seq x y z
N MET A 1 4.46 -7.58 -2.44
CA MET A 1 3.10 -7.57 -3.02
C MET A 1 2.03 -8.07 -2.05
N GLY A 2 2.20 -9.20 -1.35
CA GLY A 2 1.16 -9.76 -0.47
C GLY A 2 0.61 -8.82 0.62
N HIS A 3 1.48 -8.04 1.28
CA HIS A 3 1.04 -7.09 2.32
C HIS A 3 0.15 -5.94 1.81
N LEU A 4 0.28 -5.54 0.54
CA LEU A 4 -0.55 -4.50 -0.08
C LEU A 4 -1.99 -4.97 -0.23
N PHE A 5 -2.14 -6.14 -0.84
CA PHE A 5 -3.43 -6.79 -1.04
C PHE A 5 -4.07 -7.13 0.31
N LEU A 6 -3.29 -7.60 1.29
CA LEU A 6 -3.81 -7.88 2.63
C LEU A 6 -4.38 -6.63 3.31
N LYS A 7 -3.69 -5.47 3.24
CA LYS A 7 -4.22 -4.20 3.77
C LYS A 7 -5.48 -3.74 3.03
N LEU A 8 -5.48 -3.84 1.70
CA LEU A 8 -6.64 -3.49 0.87
C LEU A 8 -7.84 -4.37 1.22
N TYR A 9 -7.67 -5.68 1.26
CA TYR A 9 -8.71 -6.63 1.64
C TYR A 9 -9.18 -6.40 3.09
N SER A 10 -8.30 -6.03 4.01
CA SER A 10 -8.69 -5.72 5.39
C SER A 10 -9.57 -4.47 5.47
N ILE A 11 -9.23 -3.40 4.73
CA ILE A 11 -10.04 -2.17 4.66
C ILE A 11 -11.40 -2.47 4.02
N PHE A 12 -11.42 -3.22 2.92
CA PHE A 12 -12.67 -3.63 2.27
C PHE A 12 -13.51 -4.54 3.17
N ALA A 13 -12.92 -5.54 3.82
CA ALA A 13 -13.61 -6.43 4.75
C ALA A 13 -14.21 -5.64 5.93
N LEU A 14 -13.49 -4.65 6.45
CA LEU A 14 -14.01 -3.76 7.49
C LEU A 14 -15.20 -2.94 7.00
N ALA A 15 -15.11 -2.34 5.81
CA ALA A 15 -16.21 -1.58 5.22
C ALA A 15 -17.47 -2.46 5.00
N VAL A 16 -17.26 -3.68 4.51
CA VAL A 16 -18.33 -4.68 4.33
C VAL A 16 -18.92 -5.10 5.67
N ALA A 17 -18.10 -5.35 6.69
CA ALA A 17 -18.57 -5.70 8.03
C ALA A 17 -19.40 -4.57 8.66
N ILE A 18 -18.96 -3.32 8.53
CA ILE A 18 -19.71 -2.13 8.96
C ILE A 18 -21.05 -2.05 8.24
N TYR A 19 -21.07 -2.30 6.92
CA TYR A 19 -22.29 -2.29 6.13
C TYR A 19 -23.29 -3.38 6.57
N PHE A 20 -22.83 -4.63 6.73
CA PHE A 20 -23.69 -5.73 7.21
C PHE A 20 -24.20 -5.50 8.64
N PHE A 21 -23.36 -4.97 9.52
CA PHE A 21 -23.79 -4.58 10.87
C PHE A 21 -24.86 -3.49 10.83
N GLY A 22 -24.70 -2.50 9.94
CA GLY A 22 -25.70 -1.46 9.68
C GLY A 22 -27.04 -2.05 9.20
N ILE A 23 -27.01 -2.93 8.18
CA ILE A 23 -28.21 -3.60 7.66
C ILE A 23 -28.93 -4.38 8.76
N PHE A 24 -28.20 -5.14 9.58
CA PHE A 24 -28.81 -5.97 10.62
C PHE A 24 -29.60 -5.13 11.63
N ASN A 25 -29.01 -4.04 12.13
CA ASN A 25 -29.69 -3.12 13.05
C ASN A 25 -30.89 -2.42 12.39
N LEU A 26 -30.74 -2.04 11.12
CA LEU A 26 -31.79 -1.37 10.37
C LEU A 26 -33.00 -2.28 10.13
N ASN A 27 -32.77 -3.57 9.88
CA ASN A 27 -33.84 -4.55 9.70
C ASN A 27 -34.68 -4.72 10.99
N SER A 28 -34.05 -4.71 12.16
CA SER A 28 -34.77 -4.73 13.45
C SER A 28 -35.64 -3.48 13.67
N ILE A 29 -35.14 -2.30 13.29
CA ILE A 29 -35.89 -1.04 13.37
C ILE A 29 -37.07 -1.04 12.39
N LEU A 30 -36.84 -1.53 11.17
CA LEU A 30 -37.87 -1.68 10.15
C LEU A 30 -39.00 -2.60 10.61
N GLN A 31 -38.66 -3.77 11.15
CA GLN A 31 -39.65 -4.71 11.63
C GLN A 31 -40.53 -4.09 12.73
N GLY A 32 -39.93 -3.40 13.71
CA GLY A 32 -40.69 -2.72 14.76
C GLY A 32 -41.56 -1.56 14.22
N THR A 33 -41.14 -0.92 13.14
CA THR A 33 -41.92 0.16 12.50
C THR A 33 -43.10 -0.41 11.71
N LEU A 34 -42.88 -1.48 10.95
CA LEU A 34 -43.93 -2.19 10.22
C LEU A 34 -44.98 -2.82 11.16
N GLU A 35 -44.55 -3.43 12.27
CA GLU A 35 -45.47 -3.98 13.28
C GLU A 35 -46.36 -2.90 13.91
N ARG A 36 -45.80 -1.71 14.19
CA ARG A 36 -46.58 -0.57 14.69
C ARG A 36 -47.58 -0.05 13.67
N TYR A 37 -47.17 0.05 12.40
CA TYR A 37 -48.04 0.47 11.30
C TYR A 37 -49.21 -0.51 11.10
N LEU A 38 -48.91 -1.80 10.90
CA LEU A 38 -49.92 -2.85 10.73
C LEU A 38 -50.85 -2.98 11.95
N GLY A 39 -50.31 -2.83 13.16
CA GLY A 39 -51.10 -2.79 14.39
C GLY A 39 -52.09 -1.62 14.42
N GLY A 40 -51.63 -0.42 14.05
CA GLY A 40 -52.48 0.77 14.00
C GLY A 40 -53.64 0.65 13.02
N ILE A 41 -53.38 0.12 11.82
CA ILE A 41 -54.42 0.01 10.77
C ILE A 41 -55.42 -1.13 11.04
N THR A 42 -55.00 -2.21 11.72
CA THR A 42 -55.88 -3.37 12.00
C THR A 42 -56.65 -3.27 13.31
N GLN A 43 -56.20 -2.45 14.27
CA GLN A 43 -56.75 -2.38 15.63
C GLN A 43 -58.27 -2.09 15.67
N GLY A 44 -58.75 -1.13 14.89
CA GLY A 44 -60.17 -0.79 14.89
C GLY A 44 -61.04 -1.89 14.28
N THR A 45 -60.54 -2.58 13.25
CA THR A 45 -61.17 -3.75 12.63
C THR A 45 -61.30 -4.89 13.63
N TYR A 46 -60.24 -5.17 14.41
CA TYR A 46 -60.30 -6.15 15.51
C TYR A 46 -61.34 -5.76 16.56
N ALA A 47 -61.37 -4.49 16.98
CA ALA A 47 -62.32 -4.03 18.01
C ALA A 47 -63.79 -4.18 17.56
N LEU A 48 -64.07 -3.93 16.28
CA LEU A 48 -65.38 -4.15 15.68
C LEU A 48 -65.76 -5.64 15.64
N LEU A 49 -64.84 -6.49 15.18
CA LEU A 49 -65.04 -7.95 15.12
C LEU A 49 -65.25 -8.54 16.50
N GLU A 50 -64.39 -8.20 17.45
CA GLU A 50 -64.48 -8.69 18.83
C GLU A 50 -65.81 -8.30 19.47
N ARG A 51 -66.25 -7.04 19.29
CA ARG A 51 -67.55 -6.58 19.78
C ARG A 51 -68.69 -7.40 19.18
N ARG A 52 -68.65 -7.70 17.88
CA ARG A 52 -69.69 -8.50 17.22
C ARG A 52 -69.69 -9.95 17.69
N LEU A 53 -68.52 -10.58 17.76
CA LEU A 53 -68.38 -11.96 18.22
C LEU A 53 -68.89 -12.12 19.65
N LYS A 54 -68.64 -11.16 20.55
CA LYS A 54 -69.17 -11.16 21.93
C LYS A 54 -70.69 -11.12 22.04
N THR A 55 -71.41 -10.70 20.99
CA THR A 55 -72.89 -10.67 20.98
C THR A 55 -73.51 -11.98 20.50
N MET A 56 -72.71 -12.96 20.08
CA MET A 56 -73.17 -14.22 19.49
C MET A 56 -72.52 -15.43 20.19
N PRO A 57 -73.20 -16.59 20.28
CA PRO A 57 -72.59 -17.83 20.77
C PRO A 57 -71.37 -18.25 19.92
N GLU A 58 -70.36 -18.86 20.55
CA GLU A 58 -69.10 -19.25 19.89
C GLU A 58 -69.31 -20.18 18.68
N GLU A 59 -70.33 -21.04 18.72
CA GLU A 59 -70.70 -21.94 17.62
C GLU A 59 -71.06 -21.20 16.32
N GLN A 60 -71.49 -19.94 16.42
CA GLN A 60 -71.88 -19.12 15.27
C GLN A 60 -70.72 -18.28 14.72
N TRP A 61 -69.58 -18.23 15.43
CA TRP A 61 -68.43 -17.41 15.02
C TRP A 61 -67.87 -17.81 13.64
N PRO A 62 -67.67 -19.11 13.31
CA PRO A 62 -67.18 -19.49 11.99
C PRO A 62 -68.11 -19.05 10.85
N ASN A 63 -69.42 -19.07 11.06
CA ASN A 63 -70.40 -18.65 10.05
C ASN A 63 -70.31 -17.15 9.77
N LEU A 64 -70.13 -16.32 10.81
CA LEU A 64 -69.91 -14.89 10.66
C LEU A 64 -68.61 -14.60 9.90
N ILE A 65 -67.51 -15.27 10.26
CA ILE A 65 -66.22 -15.09 9.60
C ILE A 65 -66.31 -15.51 8.12
N ASN A 66 -66.96 -16.63 7.82
CA ASN A 66 -67.20 -17.07 6.45
C ASN A 66 -68.04 -16.07 5.65
N ALA A 67 -69.07 -15.48 6.26
CA ALA A 67 -69.88 -14.44 5.62
C ALA A 67 -69.09 -13.15 5.35
N LEU A 68 -68.19 -12.75 6.25
CA LEU A 68 -67.31 -11.60 6.06
C LEU A 68 -66.24 -11.84 4.97
N ASN A 69 -65.85 -13.10 4.76
CA ASN A 69 -64.95 -13.52 3.69
C ASN A 69 -65.67 -13.70 2.34
N GLN A 70 -67.01 -13.60 2.27
CA GLN A 70 -67.75 -13.62 1.00
C GLN A 70 -67.66 -12.24 0.32
N GLY A 71 -66.61 -12.04 -0.48
CA GLY A 71 -66.36 -10.84 -1.28
C GLY A 71 -64.86 -10.57 -1.49
N ASP A 72 -64.51 -9.47 -2.13
CA ASP A 72 -63.10 -9.06 -2.39
C ASP A 72 -62.42 -8.47 -1.13
N GLY A 73 -62.70 -9.03 0.05
CA GLY A 73 -62.19 -8.56 1.35
C GLY A 73 -61.00 -9.36 1.86
N TYR A 74 -60.40 -8.89 2.96
CA TYR A 74 -59.32 -9.61 3.64
C TYR A 74 -59.81 -10.97 4.14
N THR A 75 -59.03 -12.04 3.94
CA THR A 75 -59.38 -13.38 4.44
C THR A 75 -59.09 -13.46 5.93
N ILE A 76 -60.12 -13.31 6.75
CA ILE A 76 -60.03 -13.47 8.20
C ILE A 76 -60.15 -14.96 8.51
N ARG A 77 -59.23 -15.50 9.31
CA ARG A 77 -59.27 -16.90 9.74
C ARG A 77 -59.49 -16.97 11.24
N LEU A 78 -60.36 -17.88 11.68
CA LEU A 78 -60.53 -18.22 13.09
C LEU A 78 -59.70 -19.48 13.38
N ARG A 79 -58.76 -19.40 14.31
CA ARG A 79 -57.82 -20.47 14.66
C ARG A 79 -57.88 -20.77 16.16
N PRO A 80 -57.81 -22.04 16.58
CA PRO A 80 -57.59 -22.37 17.98
C PRO A 80 -56.23 -21.84 18.44
N VAL A 81 -56.14 -21.29 19.65
CA VAL A 81 -54.89 -20.81 20.26
C VAL A 81 -53.80 -21.87 20.20
N GLU A 82 -54.14 -23.13 20.47
CA GLU A 82 -53.20 -24.27 20.51
C GLU A 82 -52.58 -24.60 19.15
N SER A 83 -53.23 -24.20 18.04
CA SER A 83 -52.73 -24.44 16.69
C SER A 83 -51.62 -23.47 16.29
N LEU A 84 -51.34 -22.44 17.10
CA LEU A 84 -50.39 -21.39 16.78
C LEU A 84 -48.98 -21.76 17.25
N SER A 85 -48.01 -21.72 16.32
CA SER A 85 -46.59 -21.88 16.62
C SER A 85 -45.94 -20.51 16.91
N LEU A 86 -46.20 -19.97 18.11
CA LEU A 86 -45.67 -18.67 18.57
C LEU A 86 -44.61 -18.83 19.67
N SER A 87 -43.68 -17.89 19.77
CA SER A 87 -42.72 -17.84 20.88
C SER A 87 -43.41 -17.57 22.23
N SER A 88 -42.80 -17.96 23.35
CA SER A 88 -43.38 -17.76 24.68
C SER A 88 -43.70 -16.29 24.99
N SER A 89 -42.84 -15.37 24.55
CA SER A 89 -43.07 -13.92 24.70
C SER A 89 -44.25 -13.42 23.86
N MET A 90 -44.37 -13.92 22.63
CA MET A 90 -45.50 -13.64 21.75
C MET A 90 -46.80 -14.17 22.33
N MET A 91 -46.79 -15.39 22.87
CA MET A 91 -47.97 -16.02 23.47
C MET A 91 -48.44 -15.27 24.73
N ASP A 92 -47.51 -14.83 25.57
CA ASP A 92 -47.80 -14.00 26.75
C ASP A 92 -48.39 -12.63 26.37
N ARG A 93 -47.85 -11.97 25.34
CA ARG A 93 -48.46 -10.74 24.76
C ARG A 93 -49.86 -10.99 24.20
N LEU A 94 -50.06 -12.08 23.48
CA LEU A 94 -51.35 -12.47 22.91
C LEU A 94 -52.40 -12.69 24.01
N ASN A 95 -52.01 -13.36 25.11
CA ASN A 95 -52.86 -13.61 26.27
C ASN A 95 -53.21 -12.33 27.03
N ARG A 96 -52.33 -11.32 27.04
CA ARG A 96 -52.65 -9.97 27.54
C ARG A 96 -53.53 -9.14 26.59
N GLY A 97 -54.01 -9.75 25.51
CA GLY A 97 -54.85 -9.08 24.52
C GLY A 97 -54.08 -8.15 23.59
N ALA A 98 -52.76 -8.27 23.44
CA ALA A 98 -52.04 -7.54 22.40
C ALA A 98 -52.25 -8.18 21.01
N VAL A 99 -52.14 -7.39 19.95
CA VAL A 99 -51.94 -7.92 18.59
C VAL A 99 -50.49 -8.38 18.47
N VAL A 100 -50.29 -9.57 17.91
CA VAL A 100 -48.98 -10.19 17.73
C VAL A 100 -48.74 -10.47 16.26
N PHE A 101 -47.51 -10.23 15.81
CA PHE A 101 -47.09 -10.41 14.43
C PHE A 101 -46.04 -11.53 14.36
N THR A 102 -46.14 -12.37 13.34
CA THR A 102 -45.10 -13.35 13.01
C THR A 102 -44.97 -13.48 11.51
N ARG A 103 -43.87 -14.04 11.02
CA ARG A 103 -43.66 -14.29 9.59
C ARG A 103 -43.65 -15.79 9.33
N ILE A 104 -44.56 -16.27 8.49
CA ILE A 104 -44.68 -17.68 8.12
C ILE A 104 -44.60 -17.75 6.59
N ASN A 105 -43.64 -18.51 6.06
CA ASN A 105 -43.44 -18.68 4.61
C ASN A 105 -43.33 -17.36 3.81
N GLY A 106 -42.80 -16.30 4.43
CA GLY A 106 -42.61 -14.99 3.80
C GLY A 106 -43.78 -14.01 3.96
N ALA A 107 -44.98 -14.49 4.32
CA ALA A 107 -46.14 -13.65 4.65
C ALA A 107 -46.14 -13.24 6.14
N ILE A 108 -46.64 -12.05 6.45
CA ILE A 108 -46.79 -11.57 7.83
C ILE A 108 -48.17 -11.99 8.33
N HIS A 109 -48.24 -12.71 9.43
CA HIS A 109 -49.50 -13.11 10.05
C HIS A 109 -49.72 -12.30 11.32
N CYS A 110 -50.87 -11.62 11.38
CA CYS A 110 -51.29 -10.87 12.56
C CYS A 110 -52.30 -11.71 13.34
N TYR A 111 -52.10 -11.83 14.66
CA TYR A 111 -52.93 -12.60 15.56
C TYR A 111 -53.49 -11.74 16.67
N LYS A 112 -54.79 -11.89 16.96
CA LYS A 112 -55.46 -11.30 18.11
C LYS A 112 -56.40 -12.30 18.75
N ARG A 113 -56.21 -12.55 20.05
CA ARG A 113 -57.11 -13.39 20.84
C ARG A 113 -58.46 -12.72 21.02
N VAL A 114 -59.55 -13.48 20.86
CA VAL A 114 -60.91 -12.99 21.06
C VAL A 114 -61.26 -13.11 22.54
N SER A 115 -61.16 -12.01 23.29
CA SER A 115 -61.37 -12.02 24.75
C SER A 115 -60.53 -13.11 25.45
N GLU A 116 -61.08 -13.82 26.43
CA GLU A 116 -60.45 -14.95 27.12
C GLU A 116 -60.78 -16.31 26.45
N SER A 117 -61.35 -16.32 25.23
CA SER A 117 -61.71 -17.57 24.53
C SER A 117 -60.48 -18.36 24.06
N GLU A 118 -60.69 -19.59 23.60
CA GLU A 118 -59.65 -20.43 22.98
C GLU A 118 -59.40 -20.09 21.49
N TRP A 119 -60.01 -19.01 20.99
CA TRP A 119 -59.94 -18.63 19.59
C TRP A 119 -59.12 -17.35 19.36
N VAL A 120 -58.42 -17.36 18.24
CA VAL A 120 -57.61 -16.25 17.73
C VAL A 120 -58.06 -15.91 16.32
N LEU A 121 -58.19 -14.61 16.07
CA LEU A 121 -58.35 -14.07 14.73
C LEU A 121 -56.97 -13.95 14.09
N GLU A 122 -56.82 -14.54 12.91
CA GLU A 122 -55.64 -14.50 12.05
C GLU A 122 -55.92 -13.64 10.82
N PHE A 123 -55.02 -12.71 10.56
CA PHE A 123 -55.00 -11.85 9.38
C PHE A 123 -53.66 -12.06 8.64
N PRO A 124 -53.63 -12.84 7.55
CA PRO A 124 -52.44 -13.03 6.75
C PRO A 124 -52.23 -11.85 5.81
N TYR A 125 -51.05 -11.24 5.88
CA TYR A 125 -50.56 -10.15 5.06
C TYR A 125 -49.53 -10.66 4.06
N GLU A 126 -49.94 -10.70 2.80
CA GLU A 126 -49.15 -11.18 1.67
C GLU A 126 -48.57 -9.96 0.94
N GLN A 127 -47.27 -9.96 0.63
CA GLN A 127 -46.49 -8.78 0.19
C GLN A 127 -46.87 -8.17 -1.18
N THR A 128 -48.08 -8.32 -1.69
CA THR A 128 -48.55 -7.57 -2.88
C THR A 128 -49.14 -6.23 -2.45
N GLU A 129 -48.31 -5.18 -2.50
CA GLU A 129 -48.51 -3.85 -1.88
C GLU A 129 -49.86 -3.17 -2.18
N ASP A 130 -50.44 -3.32 -3.37
CA ASP A 130 -51.66 -2.58 -3.76
C ASP A 130 -52.99 -3.23 -3.33
N ASP A 131 -53.03 -4.55 -3.12
CA ASP A 131 -54.30 -5.27 -2.95
C ASP A 131 -54.69 -5.41 -1.46
N ASP A 132 -53.72 -5.44 -0.55
CA ASP A 132 -53.94 -5.74 0.86
C ASP A 132 -54.57 -4.58 1.65
N ASN A 133 -54.13 -3.33 1.44
CA ASN A 133 -54.77 -2.15 2.05
C ASN A 133 -56.22 -1.99 1.57
N ARG A 134 -56.48 -2.27 0.29
CA ARG A 134 -57.83 -2.25 -0.30
C ARG A 134 -58.71 -3.35 0.28
N ARG A 135 -58.19 -4.58 0.41
CA ARG A 135 -58.89 -5.73 1.01
C ARG A 135 -59.19 -5.52 2.49
N LEU A 136 -58.24 -5.01 3.28
CA LEU A 136 -58.41 -4.71 4.71
C LEU A 136 -59.47 -3.62 4.91
N SER A 137 -59.41 -2.58 4.08
CA SER A 137 -60.38 -1.51 4.10
C SER A 137 -61.78 -2.01 3.74
N ASN A 138 -61.90 -2.93 2.79
CA ASN A 138 -63.19 -3.54 2.41
C ASN A 138 -63.85 -4.26 3.59
N SER A 139 -63.09 -5.10 4.32
CA SER A 139 -63.58 -5.79 5.51
C SER A 139 -63.96 -4.79 6.62
N THR A 140 -63.14 -3.75 6.80
CA THR A 140 -63.40 -2.69 7.78
C THR A 140 -64.68 -1.93 7.46
N PHE A 141 -64.88 -1.50 6.22
CA PHE A 141 -66.11 -0.84 5.82
C PHE A 141 -67.34 -1.73 5.99
N ASN A 142 -67.25 -3.05 5.74
CA ASN A 142 -68.38 -3.98 5.93
C ASN A 142 -68.82 -4.00 7.39
N LEU A 143 -67.86 -4.02 8.31
CA LEU A 143 -68.14 -3.98 9.75
C LEU A 143 -68.72 -2.63 10.19
N ILE A 144 -68.22 -1.52 9.61
CA ILE A 144 -68.79 -0.18 9.86
C ILE A 144 -70.24 -0.12 9.36
N ASP A 145 -70.51 -0.60 8.14
CA ASP A 145 -71.87 -0.60 7.56
C ASP A 145 -72.83 -1.44 8.41
N ILE A 146 -72.42 -2.65 8.83
CA ILE A 146 -73.21 -3.50 9.74
C ILE A 146 -73.50 -2.74 11.04
N ASN A 147 -72.52 -2.08 11.65
CA ASN A 147 -72.71 -1.37 12.91
C ASN A 147 -73.61 -0.13 12.78
N LEU A 148 -73.51 0.62 11.67
CA LEU A 148 -74.35 1.80 11.45
C LEU A 148 -75.81 1.45 11.22
N ARG A 149 -76.09 0.34 10.51
CA ARG A 149 -77.47 -0.11 10.24
C ARG A 149 -78.23 -0.56 11.48
N GLU A 150 -77.56 -0.76 12.61
CA GLU A 150 -78.20 -1.01 13.92
C GLU A 150 -78.86 0.25 14.51
N GLN A 151 -78.62 1.44 13.93
CA GLN A 151 -79.12 2.72 14.42
C GLN A 151 -79.80 3.55 13.30
N PRO A 152 -80.74 4.45 13.63
CA PRO A 152 -81.33 5.38 12.66
C PRO A 152 -80.27 6.27 11.98
N GLN A 153 -80.52 6.66 10.74
CA GLN A 153 -79.59 7.45 9.92
C GLN A 153 -79.18 8.78 10.55
N ASP A 154 -80.07 9.42 11.32
CA ASP A 154 -79.81 10.68 12.00
C ASP A 154 -78.71 10.56 13.07
N ASN A 155 -78.49 9.36 13.60
CA ASN A 155 -77.46 9.08 14.61
C ASN A 155 -76.13 8.64 13.99
N TRP A 156 -76.06 8.40 12.68
CA TRP A 156 -74.83 7.92 12.02
C TRP A 156 -73.62 8.85 12.20
N PRO A 157 -73.75 10.19 12.14
CA PRO A 157 -72.61 11.08 12.41
C PRO A 157 -72.03 10.88 13.82
N THR A 158 -72.88 10.77 14.83
CA THR A 158 -72.48 10.55 16.24
C THR A 158 -71.89 9.15 16.44
N ALA A 159 -72.46 8.14 15.78
CA ALA A 159 -71.97 6.78 15.80
C ALA A 159 -70.57 6.67 15.17
N ILE A 160 -70.34 7.30 14.01
CA ILE A 160 -69.02 7.36 13.36
C ILE A 160 -68.02 8.12 14.22
N ALA A 161 -68.39 9.25 14.82
CA ALA A 161 -67.49 9.99 15.71
C ALA A 161 -67.01 9.14 16.90
N SER A 162 -67.93 8.38 17.51
CA SER A 162 -67.62 7.44 18.60
C SER A 162 -66.80 6.26 18.11
N LEU A 163 -67.04 5.80 16.89
CA LEU A 163 -66.32 4.70 16.27
C LEU A 163 -64.88 5.09 15.92
N SER A 164 -64.68 6.28 15.37
CA SER A 164 -63.37 6.80 14.96
C SER A 164 -62.38 6.83 16.13
N GLN A 165 -62.83 6.97 17.38
CA GLN A 165 -61.96 6.90 18.57
C GLN A 165 -61.30 5.53 18.78
N ARG A 166 -61.79 4.48 18.12
CA ARG A 166 -61.25 3.11 18.21
C ARG A 166 -60.26 2.77 17.09
N PHE A 167 -60.14 3.65 16.09
CA PHE A 167 -59.20 3.52 14.99
C PHE A 167 -58.00 4.44 15.23
N ASN A 168 -56.82 4.02 14.78
CA ASN A 168 -55.63 4.86 14.83
C ASN A 168 -55.53 5.83 13.63
N PHE A 169 -56.59 5.90 12.83
CA PHE A 169 -56.75 6.80 11.69
C PHE A 169 -58.19 7.36 11.69
N PRO A 170 -58.40 8.56 11.12
CA PRO A 170 -59.73 9.16 11.02
C PRO A 170 -60.72 8.30 10.22
N VAL A 171 -61.91 8.10 10.79
CA VAL A 171 -63.08 7.55 10.08
C VAL A 171 -64.10 8.67 9.96
N ILE A 172 -64.33 9.15 8.74
CA ILE A 172 -65.13 10.35 8.48
C ILE A 172 -66.34 9.98 7.62
N LEU A 173 -67.53 10.44 8.04
CA LEU A 173 -68.75 10.36 7.25
C LEU A 173 -68.93 11.64 6.45
N LEU A 174 -68.94 11.54 5.13
CA LEU A 174 -69.10 12.66 4.21
C LEU A 174 -70.40 12.51 3.41
N ASN A 175 -71.01 13.62 3.03
CA ASN A 175 -71.99 13.59 1.95
C ASN A 175 -71.27 13.40 0.61
N LYS A 176 -71.91 12.74 -0.35
CA LYS A 176 -71.38 12.55 -1.72
C LYS A 176 -70.83 13.83 -2.35
N THR A 177 -71.46 14.98 -2.09
CA THR A 177 -71.06 16.30 -2.63
C THR A 177 -69.82 16.90 -1.97
N GLN A 178 -69.40 16.37 -0.82
CA GLN A 178 -68.30 16.90 0.01
C GLN A 178 -67.01 16.08 -0.13
N THR A 179 -66.99 15.07 -1.01
CA THR A 179 -65.85 14.14 -1.13
C THR A 179 -64.65 14.71 -1.89
N GLY A 180 -64.87 15.70 -2.76
CA GLY A 180 -63.82 16.24 -3.64
C GLY A 180 -63.34 15.26 -4.73
N LEU A 181 -64.06 14.15 -4.95
CA LEU A 181 -63.73 13.11 -5.93
C LEU A 181 -64.15 13.50 -7.35
N SER A 182 -63.42 12.97 -8.34
CA SER A 182 -63.73 13.18 -9.76
C SER A 182 -65.03 12.49 -10.17
N VAL A 183 -65.60 12.89 -11.31
CA VAL A 183 -66.87 12.32 -11.82
C VAL A 183 -66.78 10.81 -12.03
N SER A 184 -65.63 10.31 -12.53
CA SER A 184 -65.42 8.87 -12.73
C SER A 184 -65.29 8.12 -11.40
N GLN A 185 -64.62 8.69 -10.41
CA GLN A 185 -64.51 8.13 -9.06
C GLN A 185 -65.87 8.08 -8.35
N LEU A 186 -66.67 9.14 -8.47
CA LEU A 186 -68.04 9.15 -7.94
C LEU A 186 -68.92 8.07 -8.60
N ALA A 187 -68.77 7.83 -9.91
CA ALA A 187 -69.48 6.75 -10.61
C ALA A 187 -69.03 5.35 -10.14
N MET A 188 -67.75 5.18 -9.76
CA MET A 188 -67.27 3.93 -9.14
C MET A 188 -67.91 3.70 -7.78
N LEU A 189 -68.00 4.74 -6.94
CA LEU A 189 -68.67 4.67 -5.63
C LEU A 189 -70.17 4.34 -5.76
N GLU A 190 -70.85 4.89 -6.77
CA GLU A 190 -72.26 4.57 -7.06
C GLU A 190 -72.48 3.09 -7.35
N ASN A 191 -71.52 2.46 -8.03
CA ASN A 191 -71.54 1.02 -8.31
C ASN A 191 -71.04 0.15 -7.14
N GLY A 192 -70.91 0.73 -5.93
CA GLY A 192 -70.46 0.02 -4.74
C GLY A 192 -68.96 -0.32 -4.72
N LYS A 193 -68.16 0.22 -5.65
CA LYS A 193 -66.71 -0.01 -5.69
C LYS A 193 -66.00 0.89 -4.68
N ILE A 194 -64.84 0.44 -4.22
CA ILE A 194 -63.91 1.23 -3.41
C ILE A 194 -63.11 2.16 -4.33
N VAL A 195 -62.94 3.41 -3.91
CA VAL A 195 -62.05 4.37 -4.55
C VAL A 195 -60.89 4.68 -3.62
N VAL A 196 -59.67 4.60 -4.15
CA VAL A 196 -58.44 5.04 -3.48
C VAL A 196 -58.00 6.35 -4.12
N GLN A 197 -57.62 7.33 -3.31
CA GLN A 197 -57.07 8.60 -3.76
C GLN A 197 -55.79 8.90 -2.98
N THR A 198 -54.70 9.04 -3.71
CA THR A 198 -53.40 9.48 -3.20
C THR A 198 -53.23 10.96 -3.53
N PHE A 199 -52.91 11.79 -2.54
CA PHE A 199 -52.64 13.21 -2.75
C PHE A 199 -51.14 13.44 -2.97
N ALA A 200 -50.78 14.20 -4.00
CA ALA A 200 -49.41 14.35 -4.49
C ALA A 200 -48.43 15.05 -3.52
N ASP A 201 -48.92 15.74 -2.48
CA ASP A 201 -48.06 16.49 -1.55
C ASP A 201 -47.50 15.65 -0.39
N ASP A 202 -48.20 14.59 0.05
CA ASP A 202 -47.85 13.84 1.28
C ASP A 202 -47.82 12.31 1.09
N ASP A 203 -48.04 11.79 -0.12
CA ASP A 203 -48.25 10.35 -0.41
C ASP A 203 -49.36 9.70 0.46
N ALA A 204 -50.19 10.52 1.09
CA ALA A 204 -51.28 10.10 1.96
C ALA A 204 -52.39 9.45 1.15
N GLU A 205 -52.66 8.17 1.42
CA GLU A 205 -53.77 7.45 0.80
C GLU A 205 -55.06 7.59 1.59
N PHE A 206 -56.15 7.90 0.89
CA PHE A 206 -57.49 7.88 1.43
C PHE A 206 -58.36 6.91 0.66
N ILE A 207 -59.17 6.15 1.41
CA ILE A 207 -60.02 5.12 0.85
C ILE A 207 -61.47 5.49 1.11
N TYR A 208 -62.29 5.43 0.06
CA TYR A 208 -63.68 5.85 0.06
C TYR A 208 -64.59 4.68 -0.31
N ARG A 209 -65.71 4.56 0.43
CA ARG A 209 -66.80 3.66 0.05
C ARG A 209 -68.16 4.26 0.39
N ARG A 210 -69.10 4.15 -0.54
CA ARG A 210 -70.48 4.58 -0.32
C ARG A 210 -71.24 3.54 0.51
N ILE A 211 -72.08 4.00 1.43
CA ILE A 211 -73.05 3.16 2.13
C ILE A 211 -74.29 2.99 1.24
N ALA A 212 -74.59 1.75 0.85
CA ALA A 212 -75.70 1.43 -0.05
C ALA A 212 -77.05 1.95 0.51
N GLY A 213 -77.87 2.55 -0.35
CA GLY A 213 -79.18 3.11 0.04
C GLY A 213 -79.10 4.42 0.83
N SER A 214 -77.93 5.08 0.89
CA SER A 214 -77.76 6.37 1.56
C SER A 214 -76.98 7.39 0.70
N PRO A 215 -77.06 8.70 1.03
CA PRO A 215 -76.23 9.73 0.40
C PRO A 215 -74.81 9.82 0.98
N TYR A 216 -74.47 8.97 1.95
CA TYR A 216 -73.23 9.06 2.71
C TYR A 216 -72.11 8.19 2.13
N VAL A 217 -70.89 8.73 2.22
CA VAL A 217 -69.63 8.09 1.85
C VAL A 217 -68.74 8.05 3.09
N ILE A 218 -68.21 6.88 3.41
CA ILE A 218 -67.21 6.73 4.47
C ILE A 218 -65.84 6.96 3.83
N LYS A 219 -65.05 7.86 4.44
CA LYS A 219 -63.65 8.11 4.13
C LYS A 219 -62.79 7.55 5.27
N LEU A 220 -61.84 6.67 4.93
CA LEU A 220 -60.81 6.15 5.82
C LEU A 220 -59.45 6.74 5.43
N GLY A 221 -58.62 7.03 6.43
CA GLY A 221 -57.26 7.53 6.24
C GLY A 221 -57.04 8.92 6.86
N PRO A 222 -55.80 9.45 6.80
CA PRO A 222 -54.74 9.01 5.88
C PRO A 222 -54.10 7.67 6.29
N PHE A 223 -53.74 6.87 5.29
CA PHE A 223 -52.86 5.71 5.45
C PHE A 223 -51.47 6.09 4.95
N ASP A 224 -50.69 6.73 5.81
CA ASP A 224 -49.32 7.14 5.47
C ASP A 224 -48.40 5.94 5.66
N GLU A 225 -47.82 5.44 4.56
CA GLU A 225 -46.70 4.51 4.71
C GLU A 225 -45.56 5.23 5.45
N PRO A 226 -44.90 4.55 6.43
CA PRO A 226 -43.74 5.14 7.07
C PRO A 226 -42.70 5.52 6.02
N LEU A 227 -42.37 6.82 5.89
CA LEU A 227 -41.31 7.33 4.99
C LEU A 227 -39.99 6.55 5.12
N THR A 228 -39.75 5.98 6.31
CA THR A 228 -38.61 5.10 6.60
C THR A 228 -38.58 3.80 5.78
N LEU A 229 -39.69 3.31 5.24
CA LEU A 229 -39.73 2.12 4.39
C LEU A 229 -39.37 2.47 2.94
N SER A 230 -39.90 3.59 2.41
CA SER A 230 -39.72 4.01 1.02
C SER A 230 -38.28 4.43 0.66
N TYR A 231 -37.60 5.21 1.52
CA TYR A 231 -36.26 5.75 1.19
C TYR A 231 -35.09 4.84 1.59
N LEU A 232 -35.35 3.74 2.27
CA LEU A 232 -34.32 3.01 2.99
C LEU A 232 -33.41 2.18 2.10
N GLN A 233 -33.95 1.59 1.03
CA GLN A 233 -33.15 0.92 0.03
C GLN A 233 -32.14 1.89 -0.62
N SER A 234 -32.58 3.11 -0.92
CA SER A 234 -31.72 4.17 -1.48
C SER A 234 -30.64 4.60 -0.48
N ILE A 235 -30.99 4.77 0.80
CA ILE A 235 -30.03 5.11 1.86
C ILE A 235 -28.98 4.00 2.03
N LEU A 236 -29.39 2.73 2.01
CA LEU A 236 -28.46 1.59 2.11
C LEU A 236 -27.47 1.59 0.96
N VAL A 237 -27.94 1.69 -0.28
CA VAL A 237 -27.06 1.72 -1.47
C VAL A 237 -26.13 2.92 -1.44
N ALA A 238 -26.62 4.11 -1.09
CA ALA A 238 -25.81 5.31 -0.97
C ALA A 238 -24.73 5.16 0.12
N SER A 239 -25.08 4.59 1.28
CA SER A 239 -24.13 4.36 2.37
C SER A 239 -23.01 3.39 1.99
N LEU A 240 -23.33 2.34 1.23
CA LEU A 240 -22.33 1.41 0.71
C LEU A 240 -21.39 2.09 -0.28
N ALA A 241 -21.95 2.90 -1.20
CA ALA A 241 -21.15 3.64 -2.17
C ALA A 241 -20.17 4.60 -1.48
N VAL A 242 -20.62 5.31 -0.45
CA VAL A 242 -19.77 6.21 0.36
C VAL A 242 -18.68 5.43 1.10
N LEU A 243 -19.03 4.31 1.75
CA LEU A 243 -18.05 3.46 2.45
C LEU A 243 -16.96 2.94 1.50
N VAL A 244 -17.34 2.49 0.30
CA VAL A 244 -16.39 2.03 -0.72
C VAL A 244 -15.52 3.19 -1.22
N ALA A 245 -16.11 4.36 -1.48
CA ALA A 245 -15.36 5.54 -1.91
C ALA A 245 -14.33 5.98 -0.85
N LEU A 246 -14.70 5.98 0.44
CA LEU A 246 -13.79 6.29 1.54
C LEU A 246 -12.67 5.26 1.69
N ALA A 247 -12.99 3.96 1.56
CA ALA A 247 -12.00 2.89 1.59
C ALA A 247 -10.95 3.06 0.48
N VAL A 248 -11.40 3.36 -0.75
CA VAL A 248 -10.52 3.62 -1.89
C VAL A 248 -9.68 4.88 -1.65
N LEU A 249 -10.28 5.97 -1.19
CA LEU A 249 -9.58 7.23 -0.94
C LEU A 249 -8.49 7.06 0.13
N PHE A 250 -8.79 6.38 1.23
CA PHE A 250 -7.85 6.10 2.30
C PHE A 250 -6.67 5.22 1.83
N TRP A 251 -6.91 4.32 0.87
CA TRP A 251 -5.87 3.47 0.31
C TRP A 251 -5.00 4.17 -0.73
N VAL A 252 -5.60 4.97 -1.64
CA VAL A 252 -4.90 5.64 -2.74
C VAL A 252 -4.10 6.85 -2.26
N PHE A 253 -4.61 7.59 -1.28
CA PHE A 253 -4.01 8.86 -0.86
C PHE A 253 -2.54 8.73 -0.39
N PRO A 254 -2.17 7.77 0.48
CA PRO A 254 -0.77 7.57 0.88
C PRO A 254 0.14 7.21 -0.30
N LEU A 255 -0.34 6.39 -1.24
CA LEU A 255 0.43 5.97 -2.40
C LEU A 255 0.72 7.14 -3.34
N TRP A 256 -0.27 8.00 -3.58
CA TRP A 256 -0.10 9.19 -4.41
C TRP A 256 0.86 10.20 -3.78
N ARG A 257 0.75 10.42 -2.46
CA ARG A 257 1.68 11.25 -1.69
C ARG A 257 3.12 10.74 -1.80
N ASP A 258 3.33 9.46 -1.57
CA ASP A 258 4.66 8.84 -1.57
C ASP A 258 5.28 8.87 -2.99
N LEU A 259 4.49 8.63 -4.05
CA LEU A 259 4.92 8.81 -5.45
C LEU A 259 5.34 10.26 -5.73
N LYS A 260 4.57 11.24 -5.26
CA LYS A 260 4.89 12.65 -5.46
C LYS A 260 6.23 13.02 -4.81
N HIS A 261 6.47 12.55 -3.59
CA HIS A 261 7.77 12.75 -2.92
C HIS A 261 8.92 12.12 -3.69
N LEU A 262 8.76 10.88 -4.16
CA LEU A 262 9.80 10.20 -4.93
C LEU A 262 10.08 10.92 -6.26
N ASN A 263 9.05 11.44 -6.93
CA ASN A 263 9.20 12.19 -8.18
C ASN A 263 9.95 13.52 -7.96
N VAL A 264 9.62 14.27 -6.90
CA VAL A 264 10.32 15.51 -6.56
C VAL A 264 11.80 15.23 -6.27
N ASN A 265 12.09 14.22 -5.46
CA ASN A 265 13.46 13.88 -5.09
C ASN A 265 14.27 13.37 -6.29
N THR A 266 13.67 12.55 -7.15
CA THR A 266 14.32 12.07 -8.39
C THR A 266 14.60 13.22 -9.35
N ASN A 267 13.65 14.15 -9.51
CA ASN A 267 13.84 15.30 -10.41
C ASN A 267 14.93 16.25 -9.89
N ALA A 268 14.96 16.54 -8.59
CA ALA A 268 16.00 17.36 -7.98
C ALA A 268 17.39 16.69 -8.08
N PHE A 269 17.47 15.37 -7.88
CA PHE A 269 18.69 14.59 -8.13
C PHE A 269 19.13 14.69 -9.60
N GLY A 270 18.19 14.59 -10.54
CA GLY A 270 18.45 14.75 -11.98
C GLY A 270 18.93 16.16 -12.37
N GLN A 271 18.62 17.18 -11.58
CA GLN A 271 19.07 18.56 -11.76
C GLN A 271 20.45 18.85 -11.14
N GLY A 272 21.09 17.84 -10.51
CA GLY A 272 22.45 17.92 -10.00
C GLY A 272 22.58 18.00 -8.48
N ASP A 273 21.49 17.96 -7.72
CA ASP A 273 21.56 17.82 -6.27
C ASP A 273 21.73 16.35 -5.87
N PHE A 274 22.98 15.87 -5.93
CA PHE A 274 23.32 14.49 -5.63
C PHE A 274 23.24 14.14 -4.12
N SER A 275 22.96 15.11 -3.25
CA SER A 275 22.83 14.90 -1.80
C SER A 275 21.45 14.43 -1.38
N ILE A 276 20.43 14.62 -2.24
CA ILE A 276 19.04 14.27 -1.94
C ILE A 276 18.87 12.74 -1.84
N ARG A 277 18.07 12.32 -0.87
CA ARG A 277 17.65 10.93 -0.68
C ARG A 277 16.13 10.85 -0.56
N ALA A 278 15.56 9.77 -1.06
CA ALA A 278 14.15 9.48 -0.88
C ALA A 278 13.89 8.92 0.52
N SER A 279 13.25 9.71 1.39
CA SER A 279 12.81 9.27 2.72
C SER A 279 11.33 8.90 2.69
N LEU A 280 11.03 7.61 2.59
CA LEU A 280 9.68 7.08 2.73
C LEU A 280 9.54 6.26 4.01
N SER A 281 8.34 6.22 4.58
CA SER A 281 8.03 5.38 5.75
C SER A 281 8.34 3.90 5.46
N LYS A 282 8.80 3.15 6.47
CA LYS A 282 9.02 1.69 6.37
C LYS A 282 7.75 0.92 6.03
N HIS A 283 6.58 1.51 6.28
CA HIS A 283 5.28 0.92 5.94
C HIS A 283 4.77 1.33 4.56
N SER A 284 5.53 2.16 3.83
CA SER A 284 5.21 2.54 2.47
C SER A 284 5.39 1.36 1.53
N VAL A 285 4.48 1.25 0.57
CA VAL A 285 4.55 0.27 -0.52
C VAL A 285 5.78 0.49 -1.39
N LEU A 286 6.23 1.74 -1.47
CA LEU A 286 7.36 2.17 -2.31
C LEU A 286 8.68 2.21 -1.53
N HIS A 287 8.72 1.69 -0.30
CA HIS A 287 9.92 1.74 0.53
C HIS A 287 11.15 1.12 -0.16
N HIS A 288 11.01 -0.10 -0.70
CA HIS A 288 12.12 -0.75 -1.42
C HIS A 288 12.54 -0.02 -2.69
N LEU A 289 11.61 0.67 -3.36
CA LEU A 289 11.94 1.51 -4.52
C LEU A 289 12.76 2.74 -4.08
N ALA A 290 12.41 3.35 -2.95
CA ALA A 290 13.19 4.44 -2.36
C ALA A 290 14.58 3.95 -1.90
N GLU A 291 14.71 2.76 -1.32
CA GLU A 291 16.00 2.16 -0.98
C GLU A 291 16.87 1.91 -2.21
N ALA A 292 16.29 1.33 -3.27
CA ALA A 292 16.99 1.12 -4.53
C ALA A 292 17.46 2.45 -5.15
N PHE A 293 16.61 3.48 -5.14
CA PHE A 293 16.98 4.82 -5.57
C PHE A 293 18.13 5.39 -4.73
N ASN A 294 18.07 5.29 -3.40
CA ASN A 294 19.12 5.79 -2.51
C ASN A 294 20.46 5.06 -2.75
N GLY A 295 20.44 3.75 -2.94
CA GLY A 295 21.65 2.97 -3.26
C GLY A 295 22.25 3.35 -4.62
N MET A 296 21.42 3.68 -5.61
CA MET A 296 21.89 4.25 -6.88
C MET A 296 22.48 5.65 -6.68
N ALA A 297 21.80 6.52 -5.94
CA ALA A 297 22.25 7.88 -5.62
C ALA A 297 23.61 7.88 -4.92
N ASP A 298 23.82 7.00 -3.94
CA ASP A 298 25.09 6.84 -3.23
C ASP A 298 26.24 6.39 -4.15
N ARG A 299 25.97 5.52 -5.13
CA ARG A 299 26.97 5.09 -6.11
C ARG A 299 27.35 6.24 -7.04
N ILE A 300 26.37 6.97 -7.55
CA ILE A 300 26.59 8.11 -8.45
C ILE A 300 27.33 9.24 -7.72
N GLN A 301 26.93 9.59 -6.50
CA GLN A 301 27.60 10.64 -5.72
C GLN A 301 29.08 10.29 -5.45
N ARG A 302 29.37 9.02 -5.12
CA ARG A 302 30.76 8.57 -4.96
C ARG A 302 31.56 8.66 -6.25
N LEU A 303 31.01 8.19 -7.37
CA LEU A 303 31.66 8.30 -8.68
C LEU A 303 31.98 9.74 -9.05
N ILE A 304 31.03 10.66 -8.87
CA ILE A 304 31.24 12.09 -9.16
C ILE A 304 32.31 12.70 -8.26
N SER A 305 32.28 12.37 -6.96
CA SER A 305 33.27 12.88 -5.99
C SER A 305 34.67 12.38 -6.34
N SER A 306 34.83 11.08 -6.60
CA SER A 306 36.11 10.49 -7.00
C SER A 306 36.61 11.04 -8.34
N HIS A 307 35.73 11.26 -9.32
CA HIS A 307 36.10 11.88 -10.59
C HIS A 307 36.57 13.34 -10.41
N LYS A 308 35.93 14.09 -9.51
CA LYS A 308 36.34 15.47 -9.19
C LYS A 308 37.69 15.51 -8.50
N GLU A 309 37.92 14.65 -7.52
CA GLU A 309 39.20 14.49 -6.82
C GLU A 309 40.32 14.11 -7.81
N LEU A 310 40.07 13.12 -8.67
CA LEU A 310 40.96 12.70 -9.74
C LEU A 310 41.33 13.86 -10.66
N THR A 311 40.34 14.58 -11.18
CA THR A 311 40.56 15.70 -12.13
C THR A 311 41.38 16.82 -11.49
N ASN A 312 41.10 17.12 -10.21
CA ASN A 312 41.84 18.12 -9.45
C ASN A 312 43.30 17.69 -9.22
N ALA A 313 43.53 16.44 -8.82
CA ALA A 313 44.87 15.90 -8.61
C ALA A 313 45.69 15.90 -9.90
N VAL A 314 45.12 15.41 -11.02
CA VAL A 314 45.76 15.44 -12.34
C VAL A 314 46.15 16.87 -12.75
N SER A 315 45.24 17.83 -12.56
CA SER A 315 45.52 19.24 -12.88
C SER A 315 46.68 19.80 -12.07
N HIS A 316 46.80 19.40 -10.80
CA HIS A 316 47.86 19.85 -9.91
C HIS A 316 49.22 19.23 -10.26
N GLU A 317 49.24 17.92 -10.52
CA GLU A 317 50.46 17.19 -10.88
C GLU A 317 50.99 17.58 -12.26
N LEU A 318 50.14 17.93 -13.22
CA LEU A 318 50.57 18.45 -14.53
C LEU A 318 51.12 19.88 -14.47
N ARG A 319 50.58 20.74 -13.61
CA ARG A 319 50.95 22.17 -13.54
C ARG A 319 52.40 22.35 -13.08
N THR A 320 52.89 21.50 -12.19
CA THR A 320 54.24 21.59 -11.61
C THR A 320 55.36 21.40 -12.65
N PRO A 321 55.45 20.27 -13.38
CA PRO A 321 56.46 20.10 -14.43
C PRO A 321 56.30 21.10 -15.57
N LEU A 322 55.07 21.50 -15.92
CA LEU A 322 54.84 22.53 -16.94
C LEU A 322 55.42 23.90 -16.53
N ALA A 323 55.28 24.26 -15.25
CA ALA A 323 55.88 25.49 -14.73
C ALA A 323 57.42 25.41 -14.71
N ARG A 324 57.99 24.26 -14.34
CA ARG A 324 59.45 24.03 -14.40
C ARG A 324 59.98 24.10 -15.82
N LEU A 325 59.29 23.51 -16.79
CA LEU A 325 59.62 23.62 -18.22
C LEU A 325 59.63 25.06 -18.69
N ARG A 326 58.61 25.84 -18.33
CA ARG A 326 58.55 27.27 -18.69
C ARG A 326 59.72 28.04 -18.10
N PHE A 327 60.03 27.82 -16.82
CA PHE A 327 61.17 28.45 -16.16
C PHE A 327 62.50 28.01 -16.79
N GLY A 328 62.67 26.71 -17.07
CA GLY A 328 63.84 26.17 -17.75
C GLY A 328 64.06 26.81 -19.13
N MET A 329 62.99 27.04 -19.89
CA MET A 329 63.06 27.75 -21.16
C MET A 329 63.46 29.23 -20.99
N GLU A 330 62.89 29.94 -20.01
CA GLU A 330 63.25 31.34 -19.72
C GLU A 330 64.73 31.46 -19.28
N MET A 331 65.22 30.51 -18.47
CA MET A 331 66.63 30.44 -18.06
C MET A 331 67.56 30.07 -19.22
N LEU A 332 67.12 29.16 -20.11
CA LEU A 332 67.87 28.80 -21.31
C LEU A 332 68.05 30.00 -22.25
N GLN A 333 67.01 30.83 -22.39
CA GLN A 333 67.04 32.04 -23.23
C GLN A 333 67.92 33.16 -22.66
N SER A 334 68.01 33.26 -21.33
CA SER A 334 68.79 34.31 -20.64
C SER A 334 70.23 33.92 -20.33
N SER A 335 70.57 32.63 -20.36
CA SER A 335 71.94 32.16 -20.08
C SER A 335 72.88 32.35 -21.27
N SER A 336 74.10 32.83 -20.99
CA SER A 336 75.19 32.99 -21.97
C SER A 336 76.24 31.87 -21.88
N ASP A 337 76.23 31.07 -20.80
CA ASP A 337 77.15 29.96 -20.58
C ASP A 337 76.59 28.65 -21.17
N GLU A 338 77.39 27.99 -22.01
CA GLU A 338 77.05 26.74 -22.67
C GLU A 338 76.86 25.57 -21.69
N THR A 339 77.53 25.61 -20.53
CA THR A 339 77.38 24.57 -19.50
C THR A 339 76.03 24.66 -18.80
N ASP A 340 75.56 25.86 -18.48
CA ASP A 340 74.25 26.09 -17.89
C ASP A 340 73.11 25.80 -18.88
N LYS A 341 73.29 26.17 -20.16
CA LYS A 341 72.33 25.79 -21.21
C LYS A 341 72.12 24.28 -21.31
N LYS A 342 73.22 23.51 -21.31
CA LYS A 342 73.14 22.03 -21.29
C LYS A 342 72.42 21.51 -20.05
N ARG A 343 72.68 22.10 -18.88
CA ARG A 343 71.99 21.73 -17.63
C ARG A 343 70.48 21.97 -17.71
N TYR A 344 70.05 23.12 -18.23
CA TYR A 344 68.62 23.41 -18.41
C TYR A 344 67.96 22.48 -19.43
N ILE A 345 68.61 22.18 -20.55
CA ILE A 345 68.10 21.21 -21.54
C ILE A 345 67.92 19.82 -20.91
N ILE A 346 68.90 19.34 -20.13
CA ILE A 346 68.80 18.05 -19.43
C ILE A 346 67.63 18.07 -18.44
N SER A 347 67.49 19.15 -17.64
CA SER A 347 66.39 19.29 -16.69
C SER A 347 65.02 19.32 -17.38
N MET A 348 64.89 20.03 -18.49
CA MET A 348 63.64 20.09 -19.24
C MET A 348 63.28 18.75 -19.90
N ASN A 349 64.27 18.02 -20.44
CA ASN A 349 64.01 16.67 -20.96
C ASN A 349 63.55 15.73 -19.84
N ALA A 350 64.14 15.82 -18.64
CA ALA A 350 63.67 15.06 -17.49
C ALA A 350 62.23 15.42 -17.09
N ASP A 351 61.85 16.71 -17.16
CA ASP A 351 60.47 17.16 -16.93
C ASP A 351 59.48 16.62 -17.98
N ILE A 352 59.90 16.49 -19.25
CA ILE A 352 59.10 15.89 -20.33
C ILE A 352 58.93 14.37 -20.08
N ASP A 353 60.00 13.67 -19.76
CA ASP A 353 59.94 12.23 -19.42
C ASP A 353 59.03 12.00 -18.21
N GLU A 354 59.04 12.92 -17.24
CA GLU A 354 58.13 12.91 -16.09
C GLU A 354 56.67 13.07 -16.54
N LEU A 355 56.36 14.03 -17.43
CA LEU A 355 55.02 14.20 -17.98
C LEU A 355 54.53 12.94 -18.74
N ASP A 356 55.38 12.34 -19.58
CA ASP A 356 55.03 11.14 -20.34
C ASP A 356 54.74 9.94 -19.43
N LYS A 357 55.50 9.79 -18.34
CA LYS A 357 55.25 8.76 -17.33
C LYS A 357 53.92 9.00 -16.62
N LEU A 358 53.63 10.23 -16.19
CA LEU A 358 52.36 10.59 -15.55
C LEU A 358 51.17 10.29 -16.48
N VAL A 359 51.24 10.72 -17.74
CA VAL A 359 50.17 10.49 -18.72
C VAL A 359 49.96 8.99 -18.94
N SER A 360 51.04 8.22 -19.04
CA SER A 360 50.98 6.76 -19.19
C SER A 360 50.36 6.05 -17.98
N GLU A 361 50.69 6.50 -16.77
CA GLU A 361 50.09 6.00 -15.53
C GLU A 361 48.60 6.39 -15.42
N LEU A 362 48.23 7.61 -15.81
CA LEU A 362 46.84 8.07 -15.81
C LEU A 362 45.98 7.31 -16.82
N LEU A 363 46.45 7.15 -18.05
CA LEU A 363 45.77 6.37 -19.09
C LEU A 363 45.63 4.90 -18.70
N THR A 364 46.62 4.36 -17.99
CA THR A 364 46.49 3.05 -17.38
C THR A 364 45.36 3.06 -16.37
N TYR A 365 45.40 3.93 -15.37
CA TYR A 365 44.41 3.94 -14.30
C TYR A 365 42.98 4.10 -14.85
N ALA A 366 42.78 4.98 -15.83
CA ALA A 366 41.49 5.18 -16.50
C ALA A 366 40.97 3.91 -17.22
N ARG A 367 41.86 3.09 -17.79
CA ARG A 367 41.48 1.78 -18.37
C ARG A 367 41.06 0.78 -17.30
N PHE A 368 41.64 0.86 -16.11
CA PHE A 368 41.35 -0.03 -14.99
C PHE A 368 40.03 0.33 -14.27
N ASP A 369 39.55 1.56 -14.43
CA ASP A 369 38.30 2.04 -13.82
C ASP A 369 37.05 1.62 -14.63
N ARG A 370 37.15 1.53 -15.97
CA ARG A 370 35.98 1.32 -16.85
C ARG A 370 35.57 -0.15 -17.03
N ASP A 371 36.50 -1.10 -17.19
CA ASP A 371 36.19 -2.51 -17.49
C ASP A 371 37.15 -3.49 -16.83
N LYS A 372 36.66 -4.67 -16.38
CA LYS A 372 37.52 -5.81 -16.03
C LYS A 372 38.12 -6.35 -17.35
N PRO A 373 39.44 -6.29 -17.57
CA PRO A 373 40.03 -6.83 -18.78
C PRO A 373 39.83 -8.34 -18.84
N GLU A 374 39.84 -8.91 -20.05
CA GLU A 374 39.86 -10.35 -20.23
C GLU A 374 41.15 -10.93 -19.60
N LEU A 375 41.00 -11.60 -18.46
CA LEU A 375 42.12 -12.14 -17.70
C LEU A 375 42.54 -13.49 -18.27
N LYS A 376 43.74 -13.55 -18.85
CA LYS A 376 44.34 -14.79 -19.36
C LYS A 376 45.17 -15.45 -18.27
N PHE A 377 44.50 -16.16 -17.37
CA PHE A 377 45.15 -16.93 -16.30
C PHE A 377 46.06 -18.02 -16.87
N GLN A 378 47.32 -18.02 -16.46
CA GLN A 378 48.32 -18.98 -16.89
C GLN A 378 49.01 -19.58 -15.67
N ARG A 379 49.36 -20.87 -15.74
CA ARG A 379 50.22 -21.51 -14.75
C ARG A 379 51.65 -21.04 -15.01
N GLN A 380 52.23 -20.33 -14.05
CA GLN A 380 53.59 -19.79 -14.12
C GLN A 380 54.49 -20.47 -13.11
N ASP A 381 55.75 -20.69 -13.47
CA ASP A 381 56.82 -20.99 -12.52
C ASP A 381 57.23 -19.67 -11.83
N ILE A 382 57.14 -19.64 -10.50
CA ILE A 382 57.22 -18.40 -9.74
C ILE A 382 58.65 -17.87 -9.67
N GLU A 383 59.63 -18.74 -9.56
CA GLU A 383 61.03 -18.35 -9.39
C GLU A 383 61.58 -17.67 -10.67
N PRO A 384 61.42 -18.25 -11.88
CA PRO A 384 61.78 -17.57 -13.13
C PRO A 384 60.99 -16.27 -13.37
N TRP A 385 59.69 -16.27 -13.04
CA TRP A 385 58.84 -15.10 -13.24
C TRP A 385 59.22 -13.93 -12.31
N LEU A 386 59.44 -14.18 -11.02
CA LEU A 386 59.91 -13.15 -10.07
C LEU A 386 61.32 -12.65 -10.44
N ALA A 387 62.21 -13.54 -10.90
CA ALA A 387 63.53 -13.16 -11.36
C ALA A 387 63.47 -12.21 -12.57
N GLU A 388 62.52 -12.40 -13.49
CA GLU A 388 62.30 -11.48 -14.61
C GLU A 388 61.73 -10.12 -14.15
N VAL A 389 60.73 -10.14 -13.27
CA VAL A 389 60.12 -8.89 -12.74
C VAL A 389 61.13 -8.05 -11.97
N THR A 390 61.97 -8.69 -11.15
CA THR A 390 63.03 -8.02 -10.37
C THR A 390 64.16 -7.49 -11.24
N ARG A 391 64.55 -8.20 -12.31
CA ARG A 391 65.59 -7.76 -13.27
C ARG A 391 65.22 -6.45 -13.97
N GLN A 392 63.94 -6.22 -14.21
CA GLN A 392 63.45 -4.99 -14.87
C GLN A 392 63.54 -3.75 -13.98
N ILE A 393 63.64 -3.92 -12.65
CA ILE A 393 63.92 -2.83 -11.73
C ILE A 393 65.40 -2.50 -11.83
N LYS A 394 65.76 -1.49 -12.63
CA LYS A 394 67.14 -0.99 -12.70
C LYS A 394 67.60 -0.55 -11.30
N MET A 395 68.47 -1.32 -10.66
CA MET A 395 69.24 -0.86 -9.51
C MET A 395 70.17 0.24 -9.98
N GLY A 396 69.85 1.49 -9.67
CA GLY A 396 70.78 2.60 -9.88
C GLY A 396 71.90 2.55 -8.84
N GLU A 397 72.67 3.63 -8.72
CA GLU A 397 73.84 3.82 -7.83
C GLU A 397 73.63 3.52 -6.32
N ASN A 398 72.43 3.11 -5.90
CA ASN A 398 72.13 2.69 -4.54
C ASN A 398 72.46 1.20 -4.37
N ASN A 399 73.29 0.86 -3.37
CA ASN A 399 73.63 -0.51 -2.95
C ASN A 399 72.43 -1.29 -2.36
N LEU A 400 71.28 -1.28 -3.03
CA LEU A 400 70.06 -1.95 -2.57
C LEU A 400 70.09 -3.44 -2.97
N SER A 401 70.06 -4.34 -1.99
CA SER A 401 69.96 -5.78 -2.23
C SER A 401 68.50 -6.22 -2.28
N ILE A 402 68.07 -6.85 -3.39
CA ILE A 402 66.81 -7.60 -3.47
C ILE A 402 67.12 -9.09 -3.30
N ASP A 403 66.58 -9.68 -2.24
CA ASP A 403 66.55 -11.12 -2.04
C ASP A 403 65.14 -11.64 -2.34
N PHE A 404 65.02 -12.82 -2.95
CA PHE A 404 63.73 -13.50 -3.06
C PHE A 404 63.82 -14.95 -2.57
N LYS A 405 62.73 -15.44 -1.98
CA LYS A 405 62.63 -16.80 -1.44
C LYS A 405 61.24 -17.38 -1.68
N VAL A 406 61.19 -18.65 -2.09
CA VAL A 406 59.96 -19.43 -2.16
C VAL A 406 59.87 -20.36 -0.94
N THR A 407 58.78 -20.27 -0.18
CA THR A 407 58.61 -21.03 1.08
C THR A 407 57.32 -21.86 1.06
N GLY A 408 57.46 -23.19 1.07
CA GLY A 408 56.36 -24.16 1.14
C GLY A 408 56.66 -25.46 0.35
N ASN A 409 56.19 -26.62 0.83
CA ASN A 409 56.37 -27.89 0.11
C ASN A 409 55.61 -27.87 -1.22
N ASN A 410 56.30 -28.22 -2.32
CA ASN A 410 55.76 -28.33 -3.69
C ASN A 410 55.18 -27.03 -4.29
N LEU A 411 55.56 -25.86 -3.76
CA LEU A 411 55.05 -24.54 -4.18
C LEU A 411 55.90 -23.94 -5.31
N LYS A 412 55.96 -24.59 -6.47
CA LYS A 412 56.74 -24.10 -7.63
C LYS A 412 55.93 -23.28 -8.62
N HIS A 413 54.61 -23.46 -8.63
CA HIS A 413 53.74 -22.84 -9.63
C HIS A 413 52.57 -22.13 -8.97
N ALA A 414 52.10 -21.05 -9.60
CA ALA A 414 50.80 -20.46 -9.30
C ALA A 414 50.07 -20.09 -10.59
N ARG A 415 48.75 -19.95 -10.51
CA ARG A 415 47.89 -19.56 -11.62
C ARG A 415 47.46 -18.10 -11.44
N PHE A 416 47.79 -17.23 -12.38
CA PHE A 416 47.45 -15.79 -12.38
C PHE A 416 47.61 -15.22 -13.80
N GLU A 417 47.21 -13.97 -14.04
CA GLU A 417 47.56 -13.25 -15.27
C GLU A 417 48.99 -12.66 -15.12
N PRO A 418 49.99 -13.13 -15.89
CA PRO A 418 51.39 -12.81 -15.62
C PRO A 418 51.78 -11.35 -15.82
N ARG A 419 51.20 -10.66 -16.80
CA ARG A 419 51.50 -9.25 -17.15
C ARG A 419 50.93 -8.29 -16.12
N LEU A 420 49.70 -8.51 -15.69
CA LEU A 420 49.05 -7.69 -14.67
C LEU A 420 49.70 -7.92 -13.31
N MET A 421 49.96 -9.17 -12.92
CA MET A 421 50.64 -9.44 -11.67
C MET A 421 52.08 -8.89 -11.67
N ALA A 422 52.79 -8.94 -12.80
CA ALA A 422 54.13 -8.37 -12.92
C ALA A 422 54.11 -6.86 -12.71
N ARG A 423 53.06 -6.21 -13.18
CA ARG A 423 52.83 -4.78 -12.94
C ARG A 423 52.54 -4.47 -11.47
N ALA A 424 51.72 -5.27 -10.80
CA ALA A 424 51.45 -5.10 -9.37
C ALA A 424 52.74 -5.22 -8.54
N VAL A 425 53.49 -6.31 -8.75
CA VAL A 425 54.77 -6.53 -8.08
C VAL A 425 55.78 -5.44 -8.44
N GLY A 426 55.88 -5.07 -9.73
CA GLY A 426 56.77 -4.00 -10.18
C GLY A 426 56.48 -2.65 -9.52
N ASN A 427 55.21 -2.28 -9.36
CA ASN A 427 54.82 -1.07 -8.63
C ASN A 427 55.22 -1.12 -7.15
N LEU A 428 55.05 -2.27 -6.49
CA LEU A 428 55.48 -2.45 -5.10
C LEU A 428 57.01 -2.42 -4.95
N LEU A 429 57.74 -3.01 -5.90
CA LEU A 429 59.22 -2.97 -5.90
C LEU A 429 59.75 -1.57 -6.22
N GLN A 430 59.08 -0.81 -7.08
CA GLN A 430 59.44 0.59 -7.32
C GLN A 430 59.18 1.46 -6.09
N ASN A 431 58.11 1.15 -5.33
CA ASN A 431 57.85 1.77 -4.03
C ASN A 431 58.95 1.40 -3.02
N ALA A 432 59.27 0.11 -2.88
CA ALA A 432 60.32 -0.37 -1.99
C ALA A 432 61.67 0.26 -2.35
N LYS A 433 62.05 0.32 -3.63
CA LYS A 433 63.28 0.99 -4.09
C LYS A 433 63.37 2.46 -3.66
N ARG A 434 62.24 3.16 -3.57
CA ARG A 434 62.20 4.59 -3.22
C ARG A 434 62.42 4.83 -1.73
N TYR A 435 61.92 3.95 -0.88
CA TYR A 435 61.87 4.17 0.57
C TYR A 435 62.82 3.26 1.38
N ALA A 436 63.22 2.11 0.82
CA ALA A 436 64.18 1.21 1.42
C ALA A 436 65.56 1.88 1.53
N CYS A 437 66.26 1.57 2.61
CA CYS A 437 67.59 2.06 2.87
C CYS A 437 68.63 1.13 2.24
N THR A 438 68.54 -0.18 2.48
CA THR A 438 69.56 -1.15 2.07
C THR A 438 69.00 -2.47 1.55
N ARG A 439 67.79 -2.88 1.97
CA ARG A 439 67.30 -4.23 1.71
C ARG A 439 65.82 -4.32 1.38
N VAL A 440 65.50 -5.14 0.40
CA VAL A 440 64.14 -5.58 0.08
C VAL A 440 64.10 -7.10 0.00
N CYS A 441 63.15 -7.73 0.68
CA CYS A 441 62.96 -9.19 0.70
C CYS A 441 61.61 -9.56 0.10
N ILE A 442 61.60 -10.45 -0.89
CA ILE A 442 60.39 -10.96 -1.54
C ILE A 442 60.17 -12.41 -1.12
N VAL A 443 59.02 -12.72 -0.54
CA VAL A 443 58.66 -14.09 -0.16
C VAL A 443 57.42 -14.52 -0.91
N PHE A 444 57.53 -15.61 -1.66
CA PHE A 444 56.36 -16.33 -2.18
C PHE A 444 55.99 -17.46 -1.22
N THR A 445 54.73 -17.49 -0.79
CA THR A 445 54.19 -18.53 0.07
C THR A 445 52.72 -18.78 -0.22
N GLN A 446 52.10 -19.68 0.52
CA GLN A 446 50.67 -19.99 0.39
C GLN A 446 50.08 -20.36 1.75
N ASP A 447 48.82 -20.00 1.98
CA ASP A 447 48.01 -20.57 3.06
C ASP A 447 47.16 -21.73 2.53
N ASN A 448 46.07 -22.12 3.17
CA ASN A 448 45.22 -23.21 2.66
C ASN A 448 44.46 -22.82 1.38
N GLU A 449 44.06 -21.56 1.26
CA GLU A 449 43.10 -21.07 0.24
C GLU A 449 43.74 -20.14 -0.79
N ASN A 450 44.85 -19.48 -0.46
CA ASN A 450 45.44 -18.41 -1.25
C ASN A 450 46.95 -18.60 -1.50
N TYR A 451 47.41 -18.12 -2.64
CA TYR A 451 48.81 -17.78 -2.90
C TYR A 451 49.11 -16.39 -2.33
N GLN A 452 50.36 -16.18 -1.89
CA GLN A 452 50.79 -14.92 -1.30
C GLN A 452 52.17 -14.49 -1.82
N ILE A 453 52.30 -13.23 -2.22
CA ILE A 453 53.58 -12.55 -2.44
C ILE A 453 53.71 -11.48 -1.36
N ILE A 454 54.75 -11.61 -0.54
CA ILE A 454 55.11 -10.68 0.52
C ILE A 454 56.35 -9.90 0.06
N ILE A 455 56.33 -8.59 0.20
CA ILE A 455 57.46 -7.69 -0.10
C ILE A 455 57.73 -6.88 1.15
N ASP A 456 58.87 -7.14 1.78
CA ASP A 456 59.36 -6.49 3.00
C ASP A 456 60.48 -5.50 2.63
N ASP A 457 60.40 -4.26 3.10
CA ASP A 457 61.48 -3.27 3.01
C ASP A 457 61.98 -2.81 4.39
N ASP A 458 63.17 -2.19 4.41
CA ASP A 458 63.84 -1.59 5.58
C ASP A 458 63.71 -0.05 5.62
N GLY A 459 62.64 0.49 5.04
CA GLY A 459 62.33 1.92 5.04
C GLY A 459 61.66 2.41 6.33
N PRO A 460 61.03 3.60 6.32
CA PRO A 460 60.39 4.20 7.51
C PRO A 460 59.05 3.56 7.90
N GLY A 461 58.56 2.56 7.17
CA GLY A 461 57.25 1.93 7.39
C GLY A 461 56.06 2.83 7.02
N ILE A 462 54.84 2.36 7.33
CA ILE A 462 53.59 3.12 7.08
C ILE A 462 52.77 3.19 8.38
N PRO A 463 52.45 4.42 8.87
CA PRO A 463 51.60 4.61 10.04
C PRO A 463 50.24 3.93 9.92
N GLU A 464 49.74 3.32 11.00
CA GLU A 464 48.52 2.52 11.00
C GLU A 464 47.29 3.29 10.49
N ASN A 465 47.15 4.55 10.89
CA ASN A 465 46.06 5.45 10.45
C ASN A 465 46.07 5.76 8.94
N ALA A 466 47.21 5.55 8.28
CA ALA A 466 47.39 5.80 6.86
C ALA A 466 47.15 4.56 5.99
N ARG A 467 47.30 3.35 6.54
CA ARG A 467 47.31 2.07 5.80
C ARG A 467 46.05 1.82 4.96
N ALA A 468 44.89 2.24 5.42
CA ALA A 468 43.64 2.10 4.67
C ALA A 468 43.58 3.01 3.44
N HIS A 469 44.30 4.11 3.48
CA HIS A 469 44.17 5.20 2.52
C HIS A 469 45.30 5.26 1.48
N ILE A 470 46.44 4.60 1.71
CA ILE A 470 47.57 4.60 0.76
C ILE A 470 47.24 3.97 -0.60
N PHE A 471 46.18 3.17 -0.68
CA PHE A 471 45.72 2.56 -1.92
C PHE A 471 44.74 3.45 -2.71
N GLU A 472 44.34 4.59 -2.15
CA GLU A 472 43.55 5.59 -2.89
C GLU A 472 44.42 6.27 -3.95
N ALA A 473 43.85 6.50 -5.14
CA ALA A 473 44.56 7.15 -6.23
C ALA A 473 45.01 8.57 -5.85
N PHE A 474 46.24 8.94 -6.22
CA PHE A 474 46.87 10.24 -5.94
C PHE A 474 47.13 10.53 -4.45
N LYS A 475 46.90 9.56 -3.56
CA LYS A 475 47.17 9.74 -2.13
C LYS A 475 48.66 9.56 -1.82
N ARG A 476 49.22 10.49 -1.05
CA ARG A 476 50.63 10.51 -0.62
C ARG A 476 50.68 10.89 0.86
N LEU A 477 51.64 10.31 1.60
CA LEU A 477 51.78 10.54 3.05
C LEU A 477 52.43 11.89 3.35
N ASP A 478 53.46 12.27 2.58
CA ASP A 478 54.11 13.57 2.69
C ASP A 478 54.15 14.29 1.33
N ALA A 479 53.44 15.40 1.21
CA ALA A 479 53.37 16.21 -0.01
C ALA A 479 54.61 17.11 -0.24
N SER A 480 55.43 17.32 0.81
CA SER A 480 56.49 18.35 0.82
C SER A 480 57.90 17.81 0.59
N ARG A 481 58.21 16.56 0.94
CA ARG A 481 59.57 16.00 0.93
C ARG A 481 59.96 15.19 -0.30
N ASP A 482 58.99 14.82 -1.12
CA ASP A 482 59.15 13.79 -2.16
C ASP A 482 58.91 14.30 -3.59
N ARG A 483 59.07 15.61 -3.83
CA ARG A 483 58.98 16.18 -5.19
C ARG A 483 60.16 15.74 -6.08
N ASP A 484 61.31 15.42 -5.48
CA ASP A 484 62.52 15.04 -6.22
C ASP A 484 62.63 13.52 -6.50
N THR A 485 61.83 12.68 -5.85
CA THR A 485 61.97 11.21 -5.88
C THR A 485 60.92 10.47 -6.74
N GLY A 486 60.08 11.20 -7.49
CA GLY A 486 59.32 10.69 -8.64
C GLY A 486 58.25 9.62 -8.36
N GLY A 487 57.00 10.04 -8.20
CA GLY A 487 55.83 9.14 -8.25
C GLY A 487 54.51 9.84 -7.95
N TYR A 488 53.47 9.55 -8.75
CA TYR A 488 52.21 10.33 -8.79
C TYR A 488 51.09 9.78 -7.90
N GLY A 489 51.39 8.86 -6.98
CA GLY A 489 50.39 8.25 -6.08
C GLY A 489 49.39 7.31 -6.78
N LEU A 490 49.68 6.87 -8.00
CA LEU A 490 48.83 5.94 -8.76
C LEU A 490 49.24 4.47 -8.60
N GLY A 491 50.50 4.21 -8.23
CA GLY A 491 51.08 2.86 -8.22
C GLY A 491 50.33 1.87 -7.31
N LEU A 492 50.07 2.25 -6.05
CA LEU A 492 49.39 1.39 -5.08
C LEU A 492 47.90 1.20 -5.41
N ALA A 493 47.24 2.20 -5.98
CA ALA A 493 45.86 2.06 -6.46
C ALA A 493 45.75 1.05 -7.61
N ILE A 494 46.74 1.04 -8.51
CA ILE A 494 46.85 0.03 -9.58
C ILE A 494 47.06 -1.37 -8.98
N VAL A 495 47.91 -1.51 -7.96
CA VAL A 495 48.13 -2.79 -7.25
C VAL A 495 46.82 -3.31 -6.67
N GLN A 496 46.09 -2.46 -5.94
CA GLN A 496 44.82 -2.84 -5.32
C GLN A 496 43.80 -3.32 -6.36
N ARG A 497 43.71 -2.62 -7.49
CA ARG A 497 42.79 -2.99 -8.57
C ARG A 497 43.16 -4.31 -9.25
N ILE A 498 44.46 -4.56 -9.47
CA ILE A 498 44.96 -5.83 -10.01
C ILE A 498 44.60 -6.98 -9.06
N CYS A 499 44.79 -6.80 -7.76
CA CYS A 499 44.44 -7.82 -6.76
C CYS A 499 42.93 -8.11 -6.77
N GLN A 500 42.08 -7.07 -6.80
CA GLN A 500 40.63 -7.22 -6.89
C GLN A 500 40.20 -8.02 -8.14
N TRP A 501 40.83 -7.78 -9.29
CA TRP A 501 40.53 -8.54 -10.52
C TRP A 501 40.93 -10.01 -10.43
N HIS A 502 41.98 -10.32 -9.67
CA HIS A 502 42.40 -11.68 -9.33
C HIS A 502 41.61 -12.27 -8.14
N GLU A 503 40.48 -11.64 -7.74
CA GLU A 503 39.65 -12.07 -6.60
C GLU A 503 40.43 -12.12 -5.27
N GLY A 504 41.50 -11.33 -5.21
CA GLY A 504 42.43 -11.24 -4.10
C GLY A 504 42.41 -9.87 -3.43
N ALA A 505 43.40 -9.65 -2.57
CA ALA A 505 43.57 -8.40 -1.82
C ALA A 505 45.05 -8.05 -1.68
N VAL A 506 45.32 -6.76 -1.48
CA VAL A 506 46.62 -6.26 -1.02
C VAL A 506 46.45 -5.65 0.37
N THR A 507 47.40 -5.93 1.25
CA THR A 507 47.43 -5.37 2.62
C THR A 507 48.82 -4.85 2.93
N VAL A 508 48.91 -3.98 3.93
CA VAL A 508 50.17 -3.47 4.44
C VAL A 508 50.27 -3.70 5.94
N GLU A 509 51.43 -4.17 6.38
CA GLU A 509 51.78 -4.47 7.77
C GLU A 509 53.18 -3.91 8.08
N ASP A 510 53.62 -4.06 9.33
CA ASP A 510 55.00 -3.76 9.72
C ASP A 510 55.94 -4.87 9.23
N SER A 511 57.04 -4.47 8.61
CA SER A 511 58.08 -5.38 8.15
C SER A 511 58.95 -5.86 9.32
N PRO A 512 59.38 -7.14 9.33
CA PRO A 512 60.44 -7.59 10.23
C PRO A 512 61.78 -6.90 9.98
N LEU A 513 61.94 -6.19 8.86
CA LEU A 513 63.08 -5.32 8.56
C LEU A 513 62.88 -3.89 9.08
N GLU A 514 61.88 -3.66 9.96
CA GLU A 514 61.52 -2.37 10.55
C GLU A 514 60.90 -1.33 9.59
N GLY A 515 60.72 -1.68 8.30
CA GLY A 515 60.00 -0.88 7.30
C GLY A 515 58.58 -1.35 6.98
N ALA A 516 58.18 -1.30 5.71
CA ALA A 516 56.84 -1.67 5.28
C ALA A 516 56.77 -3.10 4.71
N ARG A 517 55.70 -3.83 5.04
CA ARG A 517 55.37 -5.15 4.49
C ARG A 517 54.15 -5.03 3.61
N PHE A 518 54.29 -5.25 2.32
CA PHE A 518 53.15 -5.39 1.40
C PHE A 518 52.84 -6.85 1.12
N ILE A 519 51.58 -7.25 1.29
CA ILE A 519 51.15 -8.64 1.06
C ILE A 519 50.06 -8.65 -0.01
N ILE A 520 50.39 -9.19 -1.18
CA ILE A 520 49.42 -9.55 -2.22
C ILE A 520 48.94 -10.97 -1.96
N ARG A 521 47.63 -11.18 -1.87
CA ARG A 521 47.00 -12.51 -1.72
C ARG A 521 45.98 -12.72 -2.82
N TRP A 522 45.94 -13.91 -3.42
CA TRP A 522 44.88 -14.29 -4.36
C TRP A 522 44.55 -15.79 -4.26
N PRO A 523 43.32 -16.21 -4.62
CA PRO A 523 42.89 -17.59 -4.41
C PRO A 523 43.67 -18.61 -5.25
N LYS A 524 43.82 -19.82 -4.70
CA LYS A 524 44.36 -20.99 -5.40
C LYS A 524 43.32 -21.62 -6.31
N THR A 525 42.72 -20.85 -7.20
CA THR A 525 41.66 -21.39 -8.04
C THR A 525 42.26 -22.20 -9.18
N ASP A 526 41.93 -23.50 -9.25
CA ASP A 526 41.67 -24.13 -10.54
C ASP A 526 40.34 -23.57 -11.01
N ILE A 527 40.36 -22.44 -11.72
CA ILE A 527 39.15 -21.94 -12.38
C ILE A 527 38.79 -23.00 -13.43
N SER A 528 37.68 -23.70 -13.16
CA SER A 528 37.00 -24.66 -14.04
C SER A 528 36.60 -24.05 -15.37
#